data_AF-X0V9F7-F1
#
_entry.id   AF-X0V9F7-F1
#
_cell.length_a   1.000
_cell.length_b   1.000
_cell.length_c   1.000
_cell.angle_alpha   90.00
_cell.angle_beta   90.00
_cell.angle_gamma   90.00
#
_symmetry.space_group_name_H-M   'P 1'
#
loop_
_entity.id
_entity.type
_entity.pdbx_description
1 polymer ?
#
loop_
_entity_poly.entity_id
_entity_poly.type
_entity_poly.pdbx_seq_one_letter_code
_entity_poly.pdbx_strand_id
1 'polypeptide(L)'
;LHNLFDTATGTNAEVLGGEVLEIAEYRGLHCPGLEDQRLVRLRKAPAHEEEATLGHRVPRLRDPEPCFAADTVCDDTINILDAQRVLNVLRSKLGECRFNPDLDIVPDGTINILDVQNVLNRFGEEAPFDP
;
A
#
# COMPACT_ATOMS: atom_id res chain seq x y z
N LEU A 1 -21.70 -18.66 -19.83
CA LEU A 1 -20.41 -18.19 -19.27
C LEU A 1 -20.19 -16.78 -19.81
N HIS A 2 -20.61 -15.77 -19.04
CA HIS A 2 -20.37 -14.38 -19.40
C HIS A 2 -18.93 -14.04 -19.01
N ASN A 3 -18.11 -13.69 -19.99
CA ASN A 3 -16.75 -13.19 -19.77
C ASN A 3 -16.85 -11.85 -19.05
N LEU A 4 -16.44 -11.82 -17.78
CA LEU A 4 -16.52 -10.66 -16.88
C LEU A 4 -15.40 -9.61 -17.13
N PHE A 5 -14.60 -9.79 -18.18
CA PHE A 5 -13.43 -8.95 -18.48
C PHE A 5 -13.45 -8.49 -19.94
N ASP A 6 -14.52 -7.81 -20.37
CA ASP A 6 -14.69 -7.43 -21.78
C ASP A 6 -14.13 -6.04 -22.13
N THR A 7 -13.39 -5.37 -21.24
CA THR A 7 -12.71 -4.10 -21.58
C THR A 7 -11.79 -3.66 -20.45
N ALA A 8 -10.52 -4.07 -20.50
CA ALA A 8 -9.48 -3.34 -19.78
C ALA A 8 -9.18 -2.07 -20.58
N THR A 9 -9.86 -0.97 -20.28
CA THR A 9 -9.50 0.34 -20.81
C THR A 9 -8.18 0.77 -20.15
N GLY A 10 -7.07 0.62 -20.85
CA GLY A 10 -5.78 1.13 -20.42
C GLY A 10 -5.72 2.63 -20.67
N THR A 11 -5.75 3.43 -19.61
CA THR A 11 -5.33 4.84 -19.64
C THR A 11 -3.90 4.92 -19.16
N ASN A 12 -3.02 5.49 -20.00
CA ASN A 12 -1.66 5.80 -19.58
C ASN A 12 -1.72 7.06 -18.70
N ALA A 13 -1.24 6.97 -17.47
CA ALA A 13 -0.99 8.10 -16.60
C ALA A 13 0.53 8.31 -16.52
N GLU A 14 0.99 9.54 -16.78
CA GLU A 14 2.36 9.93 -16.45
C GLU A 14 2.42 10.15 -14.94
N VAL A 15 3.14 9.28 -14.24
CA VAL A 15 3.35 9.33 -12.79
C VAL A 15 4.83 9.58 -12.55
N LEU A 16 5.16 10.56 -11.72
CA LEU A 16 6.55 10.86 -11.37
C LEU A 16 7.05 9.84 -10.33
N GLY A 17 8.33 9.49 -10.41
CA GLY A 17 8.96 8.62 -9.41
C GLY A 17 8.83 9.21 -8.00
N GLY A 18 8.43 8.40 -7.04
CA GLY A 18 8.21 8.80 -5.65
C GLY A 18 6.79 9.34 -5.35
N GLU A 19 5.94 9.52 -6.36
CA GLU A 19 4.53 9.87 -6.11
C GLU A 19 3.79 8.74 -5.40
N VAL A 20 2.85 9.10 -4.53
CA VAL A 20 2.02 8.13 -3.80
C VAL A 20 0.92 7.62 -4.71
N LEU A 21 0.90 6.30 -4.89
CA LEU A 21 -0.11 5.57 -5.61
C LEU A 21 -1.13 4.97 -4.64
N GLU A 22 -2.40 5.25 -4.87
CA GLU A 22 -3.51 4.59 -4.18
C GLU A 22 -4.05 3.42 -5.02
N ILE A 23 -3.93 2.21 -4.48
CA ILE A 23 -4.48 0.99 -5.08
C ILE A 23 -5.69 0.57 -4.25
N ALA A 24 -6.87 0.68 -4.85
CA ALA A 24 -8.13 0.26 -4.24
C ALA A 24 -8.56 -1.12 -4.77
N GLU A 25 -8.75 -2.08 -3.86
CA GLU A 25 -9.26 -3.42 -4.12
C GLU A 25 -10.69 -3.54 -3.59
N TYR A 26 -11.65 -3.92 -4.44
CA TYR A 26 -13.03 -4.15 -4.04
C TYR A 26 -13.28 -5.63 -3.78
N ARG A 27 -13.48 -6.00 -2.51
CA ARG A 27 -13.62 -7.40 -2.03
C ARG A 27 -15.04 -7.97 -2.16
N GLY A 28 -16.00 -7.14 -2.60
CA GLY A 28 -17.36 -7.56 -2.94
C GLY A 28 -18.31 -7.69 -1.75
N LEU A 29 -19.55 -8.11 -2.03
CA LEU A 29 -20.69 -8.04 -1.10
C LEU A 29 -20.63 -9.00 0.10
N HIS A 30 -19.63 -9.88 0.17
CA HIS A 30 -19.48 -10.81 1.28
C HIS A 30 -18.87 -10.15 2.52
N CYS A 31 -18.39 -8.90 2.40
CA CYS A 31 -17.90 -8.11 3.52
C CYS A 31 -19.07 -7.49 4.30
N PRO A 32 -19.02 -7.52 5.64
CA PRO A 32 -20.16 -7.16 6.49
C PRO A 32 -20.53 -5.67 6.43
N GLY A 33 -19.56 -4.78 6.18
CA GLY A 33 -19.78 -3.34 6.03
C GLY A 33 -19.36 -2.81 4.66
N LEU A 34 -19.98 -1.72 4.19
CA LEU A 34 -19.60 -1.03 2.94
C LEU A 34 -18.16 -0.51 2.97
N GLU A 35 -17.69 -0.05 4.14
CA GLU A 35 -16.32 0.42 4.33
C GLU A 35 -15.30 -0.72 4.20
N ASP A 36 -15.69 -1.93 4.60
CA ASP A 36 -14.84 -3.13 4.53
C ASP A 36 -14.76 -3.73 3.13
N GLN A 37 -15.63 -3.27 2.21
CA GLN A 37 -15.62 -3.74 0.82
C GLN A 37 -14.49 -3.11 0.01
N ARG A 38 -13.98 -1.95 0.42
CA ARG A 38 -12.89 -1.24 -0.25
C ARG A 38 -11.65 -1.31 0.61
N LEU A 39 -10.67 -2.09 0.18
CA LEU A 39 -9.34 -2.08 0.75
C LEU A 39 -8.47 -1.07 0.01
N VAL A 40 -7.80 -0.19 0.73
CA VAL A 40 -6.86 0.78 0.17
C VAL A 40 -5.43 0.44 0.57
N ARG A 41 -4.57 0.29 -0.43
CA ARG A 41 -3.12 0.09 -0.28
C ARG A 41 -2.40 1.28 -0.89
N LEU A 42 -1.40 1.80 -0.18
CA LEU A 42 -0.56 2.86 -0.70
C LEU A 42 0.81 2.33 -1.11
N ARG A 43 1.33 2.82 -2.22
CA ARG A 43 2.62 2.43 -2.79
C ARG A 43 3.36 3.68 -3.26
N LYS A 44 4.68 3.61 -3.39
CA LYS A 44 5.45 4.66 -4.09
C LYS A 44 5.60 4.28 -5.55
N ALA A 45 5.39 5.24 -6.44
CA ALA A 45 5.70 5.07 -7.85
C ALA A 45 7.21 4.85 -8.02
N PRO A 46 7.63 3.81 -8.75
CA PRO A 46 9.04 3.54 -8.94
C PRO A 46 9.70 4.68 -9.73
N ALA A 47 10.97 4.95 -9.42
CA ALA A 47 11.76 5.88 -10.21
C ALA A 47 11.85 5.41 -11.67
N HIS A 48 11.80 6.36 -12.61
CA HIS A 48 11.96 6.07 -14.02
C HIS A 48 13.40 5.63 -14.29
N GLU A 49 13.58 4.37 -14.67
CA GLU A 49 14.88 3.82 -15.03
C GLU A 49 14.84 3.30 -16.47
N GLU A 50 15.86 3.66 -17.24
CA GLU A 50 16.07 3.14 -18.59
C GLU A 50 17.16 2.07 -18.57
N GLU A 51 16.89 0.92 -19.18
CA GLU A 51 17.88 -0.15 -19.35
C GLU A 51 18.35 -0.21 -20.80
N ALA A 52 19.66 -0.33 -21.00
CA ALA A 52 20.25 -0.46 -22.33
C ALA A 52 20.10 -1.91 -22.83
N THR A 53 19.18 -2.12 -23.76
CA THR A 53 18.95 -3.43 -24.39
C THR A 53 19.29 -3.33 -25.87
N LEU A 54 20.28 -4.10 -26.34
CA LEU A 54 20.69 -4.16 -27.75
C LEU A 54 21.00 -2.78 -28.38
N GLY A 55 21.60 -1.87 -27.61
CA GLY A 55 21.94 -0.52 -28.09
C GLY A 55 20.79 0.49 -28.07
N HIS A 56 19.59 0.07 -27.64
CA HIS A 56 18.44 0.95 -27.42
C HIS A 56 18.20 1.14 -25.93
N ARG A 57 17.73 2.34 -25.55
CA ARG A 57 17.24 2.61 -24.20
C ARG A 57 15.77 2.27 -24.14
N VAL A 58 15.41 1.34 -23.26
CA VAL A 58 14.02 0.91 -23.07
C VAL A 58 13.63 1.24 -21.63
N PRO A 59 12.48 1.88 -21.40
CA PRO A 59 12.02 2.13 -20.03
C PRO A 59 11.73 0.80 -19.34
N ARG A 60 12.34 0.61 -18.17
CA ARG A 60 12.09 -0.56 -17.33
C ARG A 60 10.93 -0.24 -16.40
N LEU A 61 9.83 -0.96 -16.57
CA LEU A 61 8.72 -0.90 -15.64
C LEU A 61 9.08 -1.74 -14.41
N ARG A 62 9.20 -1.10 -13.25
CA ARG A 62 9.26 -1.79 -11.95
C ARG A 62 7.85 -1.84 -11.34
N ASP A 63 7.62 -2.81 -10.48
CA ASP A 63 6.38 -2.86 -9.70
C ASP A 63 6.41 -1.75 -8.63
N PRO A 64 5.25 -1.13 -8.31
CA PRO A 64 5.15 -0.21 -7.20
C PRO A 64 5.52 -0.89 -5.88
N GLU A 65 6.49 -0.32 -5.17
CA GLU A 65 6.97 -0.88 -3.91
C GLU A 65 6.07 -0.46 -2.73
N PRO A 66 5.88 -1.33 -1.72
CA PRO A 66 5.27 -0.93 -0.47
C PRO A 66 6.09 0.18 0.18
N CYS A 67 5.39 1.11 0.82
CA CYS A 67 6.04 2.14 1.62
C CYS A 67 6.72 1.52 2.83
N PHE A 68 7.54 2.31 3.50
CA PHE A 68 8.16 1.88 4.74
C PHE A 68 7.06 1.48 5.75
N ALA A 69 7.21 0.34 6.42
CA ALA A 69 6.10 -0.31 7.12
C ALA A 69 5.46 0.56 8.21
N ALA A 70 6.24 1.45 8.85
CA ALA A 70 5.72 2.40 9.84
C ALA A 70 5.20 3.72 9.22
N ASP A 71 5.60 4.06 7.99
CA ASP A 71 5.03 5.15 7.19
C ASP A 71 3.84 4.60 6.38
N THR A 72 2.78 4.29 7.12
CA THR A 72 1.59 3.67 6.57
C THR A 72 0.78 4.61 5.67
N VAL A 73 0.94 5.94 5.76
CA VAL A 73 0.30 6.91 4.84
C VAL A 73 1.19 7.31 3.66
N CYS A 74 2.43 6.82 3.60
CA CYS A 74 3.38 6.99 2.50
C CYS A 74 3.77 8.46 2.24
N ASP A 75 3.77 9.30 3.27
CA ASP A 75 4.08 10.73 3.16
C ASP A 75 5.52 11.07 3.56
N ASP A 76 6.38 10.05 3.70
CA ASP A 76 7.78 10.14 4.08
C ASP A 76 8.01 10.73 5.49
N THR A 77 6.97 10.80 6.33
CA THR A 77 7.04 11.29 7.71
C THR A 77 6.19 10.45 8.66
N ILE A 78 6.81 9.74 9.59
CA ILE A 78 6.06 8.91 10.55
C ILE A 78 5.40 9.80 11.60
N ASN A 79 4.08 9.89 11.57
CA ASN A 79 3.32 10.78 12.43
C ASN A 79 2.03 10.13 12.97
N ILE A 80 1.12 10.95 13.53
CA ILE A 80 -0.09 10.44 14.17
C ILE A 80 -1.08 9.83 13.15
N LEU A 81 -1.02 10.26 11.90
CA LEU A 81 -1.86 9.74 10.82
C LEU A 81 -1.51 8.28 10.51
N ASP A 82 -0.24 7.90 10.65
CA ASP A 82 0.18 6.51 10.49
C ASP A 82 -0.43 5.61 11.56
N ALA A 83 -0.28 6.02 12.82
CA ALA A 83 -0.86 5.29 13.94
C ALA A 83 -2.39 5.22 13.82
N GLN A 84 -3.03 6.32 13.41
CA GLN A 84 -4.48 6.36 13.18
C GLN A 84 -4.91 5.39 12.08
N ARG A 85 -4.13 5.27 10.99
CA ARG A 85 -4.44 4.33 9.90
C ARG A 85 -4.42 2.88 10.38
N VAL A 86 -3.44 2.49 11.20
CA VAL A 86 -3.41 1.15 11.82
C VAL A 86 -4.59 0.97 12.78
N LEU A 87 -4.87 1.98 13.62
CA LEU A 87 -5.99 1.96 14.58
C LEU A 87 -7.36 1.79 13.91
N ASN A 88 -7.55 2.29 12.69
CA ASN A 88 -8.80 2.16 11.93
C ASN A 88 -9.13 0.71 11.56
N VAL A 89 -8.15 -0.20 11.57
CA VAL A 89 -8.33 -1.63 11.26
C VAL A 89 -7.88 -2.54 12.41
N LEU A 90 -7.72 -1.97 13.61
CA LEU A 90 -7.32 -2.69 14.81
C LEU A 90 -8.23 -3.91 15.06
N ARG A 91 -7.62 -5.01 15.49
CA ARG A 91 -8.21 -6.33 15.76
C ARG A 91 -8.63 -7.12 14.52
N SER A 92 -8.40 -6.61 13.32
CA SER A 92 -8.65 -7.38 12.10
C SER A 92 -7.63 -8.51 11.95
N LYS A 93 -8.07 -9.63 11.39
CA LYS A 93 -7.28 -10.86 11.26
C LYS A 93 -7.16 -11.31 9.81
N LEU A 94 -6.07 -12.02 9.50
CA LEU A 94 -5.85 -12.61 8.19
C LEU A 94 -7.10 -13.39 7.72
N GLY A 95 -7.60 -13.03 6.55
CA GLY A 95 -8.82 -13.59 5.95
C GLY A 95 -10.08 -12.75 6.15
N GLU A 96 -10.07 -11.77 7.05
CA GLU A 96 -11.18 -10.83 7.21
C GLU A 96 -11.14 -9.71 6.17
N CYS A 97 -12.32 -9.21 5.76
CA CYS A 97 -12.41 -8.15 4.77
C CYS A 97 -11.71 -6.84 5.16
N ARG A 98 -11.60 -6.56 6.46
CA ARG A 98 -10.90 -5.38 6.98
C ARG A 98 -9.41 -5.53 7.06
N PHE A 99 -8.91 -6.77 7.02
CA PHE A 99 -7.50 -7.03 7.18
C PHE A 99 -6.73 -6.49 5.99
N ASN A 100 -5.82 -5.57 6.28
CA ASN A 100 -4.86 -5.03 5.34
C ASN A 100 -3.47 -5.58 5.70
N PRO A 101 -2.87 -6.43 4.85
CA PRO A 101 -1.54 -6.98 5.14
C PRO A 101 -0.46 -5.91 5.24
N ASP A 102 -0.65 -4.73 4.64
CA ASP A 102 0.32 -3.63 4.74
C ASP A 102 0.31 -2.96 6.13
N LEU A 103 -0.70 -3.23 6.96
CA LEU A 103 -0.89 -2.66 8.29
C LEU A 103 -0.64 -3.69 9.42
N ASP A 104 -0.25 -4.92 9.04
CA ASP A 104 0.26 -5.99 9.92
C ASP A 104 1.79 -5.87 10.00
N ILE A 105 2.24 -4.78 10.61
CA ILE A 105 3.64 -4.32 10.65
C ILE A 105 4.54 -5.32 11.37
N VAL A 106 4.02 -5.94 12.43
CA VAL A 106 4.61 -7.12 13.06
C VAL A 106 3.85 -8.32 12.48
N PRO A 107 4.38 -9.00 11.44
CA PRO A 107 3.59 -9.91 10.61
C PRO A 107 3.22 -11.19 11.36
N ASP A 108 2.14 -11.13 12.14
CA ASP A 108 1.61 -12.22 12.95
C ASP A 108 0.19 -12.63 12.50
N GLY A 109 -0.34 -11.97 11.46
CA GLY A 109 -1.66 -12.21 10.89
C GLY A 109 -2.79 -11.57 11.67
N THR A 110 -2.50 -10.69 12.65
CA THR A 110 -3.50 -9.96 13.43
C THR A 110 -3.04 -8.52 13.67
N ILE A 111 -3.75 -7.55 13.09
CA ILE A 111 -3.47 -6.14 13.35
C ILE A 111 -3.87 -5.83 14.80
N ASN A 112 -2.90 -5.56 15.65
CA ASN A 112 -3.07 -5.38 17.07
C ASN A 112 -2.25 -4.19 17.60
N ILE A 113 -2.13 -4.09 18.92
CA ILE A 113 -1.46 -2.93 19.54
C ILE A 113 0.06 -2.94 19.28
N LEU A 114 0.65 -4.10 18.96
CA LEU A 114 2.07 -4.21 18.63
C LEU A 114 2.38 -3.52 17.30
N ASP A 115 1.48 -3.58 16.31
CA ASP A 115 1.62 -2.85 15.05
C ASP A 115 1.58 -1.34 15.28
N VAL A 116 0.60 -0.88 16.07
CA VAL A 116 0.49 0.54 16.45
C VAL A 116 1.73 0.98 17.23
N GLN A 117 2.21 0.16 18.17
CA GLN A 117 3.42 0.46 18.93
C GLN A 117 4.66 0.53 18.02
N ASN A 118 4.74 -0.31 16.98
CA ASN A 118 5.84 -0.26 16.02
C ASN A 118 5.89 1.10 15.30
N VAL A 119 4.73 1.62 14.87
CA VAL A 119 4.63 2.99 14.33
C VAL A 119 5.07 4.02 15.36
N LEU A 120 4.53 3.96 16.59
CA LEU A 120 4.82 4.95 17.62
C LEU A 120 6.28 4.95 18.09
N ASN A 121 6.97 3.81 18.00
CA ASN A 121 8.40 3.72 18.30
C ASN A 121 9.27 4.54 17.33
N ARG A 122 8.73 4.85 16.15
CA ARG A 122 9.40 5.60 15.08
C ARG A 122 8.79 6.99 14.86
N PHE A 123 7.96 7.44 15.78
CA PHE A 123 7.25 8.71 15.66
C PHE A 123 8.23 9.88 15.50
N GLY A 124 8.02 10.69 14.46
CA GLY A 124 8.84 11.86 14.14
C GLY A 124 10.04 11.58 13.25
N GLU A 125 10.24 10.33 12.81
CA GLU A 125 11.23 10.02 11.78
C GLU A 125 10.75 10.48 10.40
N GLU A 126 11.69 10.93 9.58
CA GLU A 126 11.50 11.34 8.19
C GLU A 126 12.38 10.46 7.28
N ALA A 127 11.97 10.24 6.04
CA ALA A 127 12.76 9.47 5.08
C ALA A 127 14.15 10.14 4.83
N PRO A 128 15.22 9.37 4.60
CA PRO A 128 15.26 7.91 4.48
C PRO A 128 15.15 7.20 5.83
N PHE A 129 14.32 6.16 5.87
CA PHE A 129 14.11 5.35 7.07
C PHE A 129 15.22 4.30 7.22
N ASP A 130 15.76 4.19 8.43
CA ASP A 130 16.63 3.06 8.79
C ASP A 130 15.77 1.80 8.99
N PRO A 131 16.08 0.67 8.33
CA PRO A 131 15.27 -0.55 8.41
C PRO A 131 15.27 -1.22 9.78
#